data_AF-A0A7V3MXP7-F1
#
_entry.id   AF-A0A7V3MXP7-F1
#
_cell.length_a   1.000
_cell.length_b   1.000
_cell.length_c   1.000
_cell.angle_alpha   90.00
_cell.angle_beta   90.00
_cell.angle_gamma   90.00
#
_symmetry.space_group_name_H-M   'P 1'
#
loop_
_entity.id
_entity.type
_entity.pdbx_description
1 polymer ?
#
loop_
_entity_poly.entity_id
_entity_poly.type
_entity_poly.pdbx_seq_one_letter_code
_entity_poly.pdbx_strand_id
1 'polypeptide(L)'
;MTKKIIAFAILILLGLGAWFGYQYFEKKGIERSVLSVLPEDAVYILKTNNLTDAWKETSETNIWQHLIKTKDFEYLEAIDTLLNKTLDNNQTAEIIFENRPVAMTAYMISQKDYDFVYTIDLHQAKIVKKALKQLLKTLNGYKVKSLKYQKQSVYKLTDLEKPNTKIFVAALDNILMVSFNYSLLQKIIDQRHQTHWLQQPAFTKINHKLNGGLIQFFFNYKQLPAFADLYFENAQTNTSEIARQLLLSGFDINHDDERIIMDGWTLTDSIPSYFNALLDVKPGRWSFDQVMSDQAAIVTSVGFKNFNIFYQSLSDQYFGDDVQKKNAYREQIKKLENYFSINLQQNLFDWIGQEISLAKIQSYQPNRPQDLVLLIQTEDIEAAQKGLDFIS
;
A
#
# COMPACT_ATOMS: atom_id res chain seq x y z
N MET A 1 -13.29 11.77 -9.57
CA MET A 1 -12.02 12.40 -9.15
C MET A 1 -12.18 13.82 -8.61
N THR A 2 -12.96 14.70 -9.24
CA THR A 2 -13.24 16.08 -8.77
C THR A 2 -13.69 16.19 -7.32
N LYS A 3 -14.35 15.16 -6.77
CA LYS A 3 -14.68 15.07 -5.34
C LYS A 3 -13.41 15.01 -4.47
N LYS A 4 -12.42 14.17 -4.78
CA LYS A 4 -11.20 13.98 -3.96
C LYS A 4 -10.33 15.25 -3.85
N ILE A 5 -10.25 16.04 -4.93
CA ILE A 5 -9.61 17.37 -4.99
C ILE A 5 -10.20 18.34 -3.96
N ILE A 6 -11.51 18.24 -3.70
CA ILE A 6 -12.23 19.14 -2.80
C ILE A 6 -11.98 18.80 -1.31
N ALA A 7 -11.74 17.54 -0.92
CA ALA A 7 -11.44 17.22 0.49
C ALA A 7 -10.06 17.72 0.84
N PHE A 8 -9.18 17.67 -0.15
CA PHE A 8 -7.84 18.14 -0.03
C PHE A 8 -7.80 19.68 0.09
N ALA A 9 -8.60 20.39 -0.71
CA ALA A 9 -8.86 21.83 -0.51
C ALA A 9 -9.49 22.17 0.85
N ILE A 10 -10.24 21.24 1.43
CA ILE A 10 -10.89 21.43 2.74
C ILE A 10 -9.97 21.07 3.89
N LEU A 11 -9.06 20.11 3.74
CA LEU A 11 -7.94 19.88 4.66
C LEU A 11 -7.11 21.16 4.84
N ILE A 12 -6.84 21.83 3.73
CA ILE A 12 -6.16 23.12 3.66
C ILE A 12 -6.96 24.24 4.37
N LEU A 13 -8.27 24.34 4.11
CA LEU A 13 -9.15 25.31 4.75
C LEU A 13 -9.37 25.04 6.25
N LEU A 14 -9.27 23.77 6.67
CA LEU A 14 -9.26 23.35 8.07
C LEU A 14 -7.91 23.63 8.75
N GLY A 15 -6.82 23.63 7.97
CA GLY A 15 -5.51 24.16 8.33
C GLY A 15 -5.62 25.64 8.70
N LEU A 16 -6.11 26.49 7.80
CA LEU A 16 -6.47 27.89 8.12
C LEU A 16 -7.32 28.04 9.39
N GLY A 17 -7.98 26.94 9.74
CA GLY A 17 -8.72 26.76 10.94
C GLY A 17 -7.99 26.73 12.27
N ALA A 18 -7.00 25.86 12.36
CA ALA A 18 -6.34 25.63 13.63
C ALA A 18 -5.51 26.84 14.08
N TRP A 19 -5.24 27.84 13.22
CA TRP A 19 -4.64 29.13 13.61
C TRP A 19 -5.54 29.99 14.52
N PHE A 20 -6.86 30.01 14.29
CA PHE A 20 -7.78 30.62 15.26
C PHE A 20 -7.86 29.80 16.55
N GLY A 21 -7.55 28.50 16.51
CA GLY A 21 -7.42 27.63 17.68
C GLY A 21 -6.13 27.87 18.48
N TYR A 22 -5.00 28.02 17.79
CA TYR A 22 -3.65 28.24 18.33
C TYR A 22 -3.59 29.40 19.34
N GLN A 23 -4.38 30.45 19.12
CA GLN A 23 -4.49 31.60 20.02
C GLN A 23 -5.20 31.31 21.37
N TYR A 24 -5.76 30.11 21.59
CA TYR A 24 -6.63 29.84 22.75
C TYR A 24 -6.26 28.64 23.63
N PHE A 25 -5.18 27.91 23.34
CA PHE A 25 -5.01 26.55 23.88
C PHE A 25 -4.34 26.38 25.25
N GLU A 26 -5.14 26.02 26.27
CA GLU A 26 -4.70 25.47 27.56
C GLU A 26 -4.20 24.00 27.47
N LYS A 27 -3.07 23.74 28.13
CA LYS A 27 -2.22 22.53 28.06
C LYS A 27 -2.74 21.25 28.75
N LYS A 28 -4.03 20.89 28.66
CA LYS A 28 -4.53 19.66 29.35
C LYS A 28 -5.49 18.82 28.50
N GLY A 29 -4.99 18.12 27.48
CA GLY A 29 -5.75 17.14 26.67
C GLY A 29 -5.17 15.72 26.73
N ILE A 30 -5.97 14.71 26.37
CA ILE A 30 -5.47 13.35 26.07
C ILE A 30 -4.89 13.41 24.66
N GLU A 31 -3.61 13.05 24.50
CA GLU A 31 -2.93 12.99 23.21
C GLU A 31 -3.11 11.59 22.61
N ARG A 32 -3.73 11.53 21.44
CA ARG A 32 -3.95 10.30 20.67
C ARG A 32 -3.11 10.32 19.41
N SER A 33 -2.69 9.15 18.95
CA SER A 33 -2.13 8.99 17.61
C SER A 33 -3.24 9.02 16.55
N VAL A 34 -2.95 9.56 15.35
CA VAL A 34 -3.83 9.48 14.17
C VAL A 34 -4.28 8.06 13.85
N LEU A 35 -3.45 7.05 14.17
CA LEU A 35 -3.74 5.63 13.93
C LEU A 35 -4.74 5.05 14.95
N SER A 36 -4.86 5.67 16.13
CA SER A 36 -5.69 5.15 17.23
C SER A 36 -7.19 5.23 16.98
N VAL A 37 -7.60 6.05 16.01
CA VAL A 37 -9.02 6.28 15.67
C VAL A 37 -9.45 5.51 14.42
N LEU A 38 -8.52 4.86 13.73
CA LEU A 38 -8.79 4.20 12.45
C LEU A 38 -9.47 2.83 12.67
N PRO A 39 -10.58 2.56 11.96
CA PRO A 39 -11.16 1.23 11.92
C PRO A 39 -10.20 0.17 11.38
N GLU A 40 -10.39 -1.07 11.84
CA GLU A 40 -9.55 -2.24 11.51
C GLU A 40 -9.60 -2.65 10.02
N ASP A 41 -10.65 -2.27 9.30
CA ASP A 41 -10.89 -2.68 7.92
C ASP A 41 -10.41 -1.66 6.89
N ALA A 42 -9.45 -0.81 7.27
CA ALA A 42 -8.75 0.02 6.30
C ALA A 42 -8.12 -0.88 5.23
N VAL A 43 -8.28 -0.49 3.97
CA VAL A 43 -7.62 -1.13 2.82
C VAL A 43 -6.13 -0.82 2.89
N TYR A 44 -5.81 0.46 3.02
CA TYR A 44 -4.45 0.94 3.23
C TYR A 44 -4.43 2.26 4.00
N ILE A 45 -3.27 2.54 4.60
CA ILE A 45 -2.97 3.76 5.33
C ILE A 45 -1.71 4.37 4.71
N LEU A 46 -1.81 5.62 4.23
CA LEU A 46 -0.66 6.46 3.94
C LEU A 46 -0.49 7.44 5.10
N LYS A 47 0.66 7.44 5.75
CA LYS A 47 0.95 8.29 6.90
C LYS A 47 2.24 9.06 6.66
N THR A 48 2.25 10.33 7.01
CA THR A 48 3.48 11.13 7.11
C THR A 48 3.51 11.85 8.46
N ASN A 49 4.72 12.12 8.97
CA ASN A 49 4.90 12.94 10.17
C ASN A 49 5.16 14.41 9.82
N ASN A 50 5.37 14.74 8.55
CA ASN A 50 5.51 16.10 8.06
C ASN A 50 4.94 16.18 6.63
N LEU A 51 3.70 16.65 6.50
CA LEU A 51 3.06 16.78 5.19
C LEU A 51 3.69 17.88 4.35
N THR A 52 4.21 18.94 4.99
CA THR A 52 4.87 20.04 4.28
C THR A 52 6.13 19.55 3.58
N ASP A 53 7.01 18.86 4.30
CA ASP A 53 8.25 18.30 3.72
C ASP A 53 7.91 17.25 2.66
N ALA A 54 7.00 16.31 2.99
CA ALA A 54 6.58 15.27 2.05
C ALA A 54 6.02 15.84 0.75
N TRP A 55 5.21 16.89 0.84
CA TRP A 55 4.67 17.55 -0.34
C TRP A 55 5.74 18.30 -1.12
N LYS A 56 6.56 19.11 -0.45
CA LYS A 56 7.58 19.94 -1.10
C LYS A 56 8.57 19.06 -1.87
N GLU A 57 9.13 18.05 -1.19
CA GLU A 57 10.06 17.11 -1.80
C GLU A 57 9.40 16.38 -2.99
N THR A 58 8.18 15.86 -2.82
CA THR A 58 7.50 15.12 -3.90
C THR A 58 7.19 16.01 -5.10
N SER A 59 6.67 17.21 -4.87
CA SER A 59 6.19 18.12 -5.92
C SER A 59 7.32 18.67 -6.79
N GLU A 60 8.54 18.75 -6.26
CA GLU A 60 9.72 19.22 -6.98
C GLU A 60 10.33 18.14 -7.91
N THR A 61 9.93 16.88 -7.78
CA THR A 61 10.51 15.78 -8.59
C THR A 61 10.10 15.79 -10.06
N ASN A 62 10.97 15.27 -10.93
CA ASN A 62 10.66 15.10 -12.35
C ASN A 62 9.47 14.14 -12.55
N ILE A 63 9.36 13.10 -11.72
CA ILE A 63 8.22 12.17 -11.74
C ILE A 63 6.91 12.94 -11.57
N TRP A 64 6.80 13.77 -10.53
CA TRP A 64 5.59 14.55 -10.27
C TRP A 64 5.29 15.52 -11.41
N GLN A 65 6.32 16.25 -11.87
CA GLN A 65 6.18 17.22 -12.96
C GLN A 65 5.73 16.57 -14.28
N HIS A 66 6.09 15.30 -14.52
CA HIS A 66 5.58 14.52 -15.66
C HIS A 66 4.15 14.01 -15.44
N LEU A 67 3.83 13.55 -14.23
CA LEU A 67 2.49 13.07 -13.88
C LEU A 67 1.45 14.17 -14.07
N ILE A 68 1.67 15.37 -13.53
CA ILE A 68 0.68 16.47 -13.62
C ILE A 68 0.42 16.94 -15.06
N LYS A 69 1.39 16.75 -15.97
CA LYS A 69 1.25 17.10 -17.41
C LYS A 69 0.56 16.00 -18.23
N THR A 70 0.36 14.81 -17.64
CA THR A 70 -0.27 13.69 -18.31
C THR A 70 -1.78 13.86 -18.27
N LYS A 71 -2.45 13.74 -19.43
CA LYS A 71 -3.89 14.02 -19.59
C LYS A 71 -4.78 13.27 -18.59
N ASP A 72 -4.49 12.00 -18.32
CA ASP A 72 -5.28 11.18 -17.39
C ASP A 72 -5.15 11.66 -15.92
N PHE A 73 -4.16 12.52 -15.66
CA PHE A 73 -3.82 13.07 -14.35
C PHE A 73 -3.91 14.60 -14.29
N GLU A 74 -4.54 15.26 -15.27
CA GLU A 74 -4.71 16.73 -15.32
C GLU A 74 -5.31 17.30 -14.01
N TYR A 75 -6.14 16.51 -13.33
CA TYR A 75 -6.71 16.88 -12.03
C TYR A 75 -5.67 17.10 -10.92
N LEU A 76 -4.47 16.54 -11.04
CA LEU A 76 -3.36 16.70 -10.09
C LEU A 76 -2.76 18.11 -10.18
N GLU A 77 -2.79 18.77 -11.34
CA GLU A 77 -2.31 20.15 -11.48
C GLU A 77 -3.12 21.13 -10.61
N ALA A 78 -4.43 20.93 -10.55
CA ALA A 78 -5.30 21.71 -9.68
C ALA A 78 -5.00 21.49 -8.18
N ILE A 79 -4.56 20.27 -7.81
CA ILE A 79 -4.12 19.95 -6.44
C ILE A 79 -2.78 20.63 -6.16
N ASP A 80 -1.85 20.55 -7.11
CA ASP A 80 -0.52 21.13 -7.02
C ASP A 80 -0.56 22.65 -6.79
N THR A 81 -1.29 23.34 -7.67
CA THR A 81 -1.48 24.81 -7.58
C THR A 81 -2.09 25.22 -6.25
N LEU A 82 -3.08 24.47 -5.79
CA LEU A 82 -3.77 24.75 -4.54
C LEU A 82 -2.87 24.52 -3.33
N LEU A 83 -2.04 23.48 -3.36
CA LEU A 83 -1.09 23.15 -2.29
C LEU A 83 0.00 24.18 -2.17
N ASN A 84 0.68 24.47 -3.27
CA ASN A 84 1.80 25.41 -3.29
C ASN A 84 1.32 26.79 -2.84
N LYS A 85 0.16 27.25 -3.36
CA LYS A 85 -0.47 28.50 -2.89
C LYS A 85 -0.77 28.51 -1.39
N THR A 86 -1.11 27.35 -0.83
CA THR A 86 -1.45 27.23 0.60
C THR A 86 -0.21 27.12 1.47
N LEU A 87 0.80 26.35 1.08
CA LEU A 87 1.97 26.07 1.89
C LEU A 87 2.99 27.23 1.82
N ASP A 88 3.23 27.81 0.64
CA ASP A 88 4.29 28.81 0.43
C ASP A 88 4.04 30.18 1.07
N ASN A 89 2.79 30.50 1.42
CA ASN A 89 2.39 31.84 1.86
C ASN A 89 1.49 31.85 3.09
N ASN A 90 1.54 30.79 3.90
CA ASN A 90 0.64 30.68 5.04
C ASN A 90 1.32 30.07 6.27
N GLN A 91 1.74 30.95 7.19
CA GLN A 91 2.24 30.59 8.53
C GLN A 91 1.30 29.63 9.28
N THR A 92 0.00 29.63 8.96
CA THR A 92 -0.97 28.69 9.52
C THR A 92 -0.78 27.27 9.01
N ALA A 93 -0.50 27.13 7.71
CA ALA A 93 -0.31 25.84 7.08
C ALA A 93 0.95 25.17 7.61
N GLU A 94 2.04 25.93 7.78
CA GLU A 94 3.25 25.49 8.46
C GLU A 94 2.93 24.93 9.86
N ILE A 95 2.23 25.66 10.74
CA ILE A 95 1.94 25.21 12.13
C ILE A 95 1.17 23.87 12.23
N ILE A 96 0.42 23.50 11.18
CA ILE A 96 -0.53 22.35 11.19
C ILE A 96 -0.02 21.18 10.37
N PHE A 97 0.83 21.43 9.38
CA PHE A 97 1.33 20.40 8.50
C PHE A 97 2.82 20.12 8.71
N GLU A 98 3.56 21.10 9.24
CA GLU A 98 4.95 20.92 9.64
C GLU A 98 5.03 20.17 10.97
N ASN A 99 5.83 19.10 10.99
CA ASN A 99 6.04 18.26 12.18
C ASN A 99 4.73 17.71 12.81
N ARG A 100 3.69 17.46 12.00
CA ARG A 100 2.43 16.85 12.45
C ARG A 100 2.14 15.52 11.75
N PRO A 101 1.79 14.48 12.53
CA PRO A 101 1.24 13.26 11.96
C PRO A 101 -0.06 13.52 11.18
N VAL A 102 -0.07 13.10 9.93
CA VAL A 102 -1.24 13.06 9.05
C VAL A 102 -1.37 11.66 8.48
N ALA A 103 -2.59 11.13 8.40
CA ALA A 103 -2.85 9.89 7.69
C ALA A 103 -4.05 10.02 6.74
N MET A 104 -3.88 9.53 5.52
CA MET A 104 -4.93 9.26 4.54
C MET A 104 -5.21 7.76 4.53
N THR A 105 -6.43 7.37 4.86
CA THR A 105 -6.81 5.98 5.00
C THR A 105 -7.96 5.65 4.07
N ALA A 106 -7.80 4.59 3.27
CA ALA A 106 -8.80 4.11 2.33
C ALA A 106 -9.71 3.06 2.98
N TYR A 107 -11.03 3.17 2.73
CA TYR A 107 -12.03 2.21 3.19
C TYR A 107 -12.97 1.84 2.05
N MET A 108 -13.30 0.54 1.94
CA MET A 108 -14.41 0.11 1.09
C MET A 108 -15.73 0.67 1.66
N ILE A 109 -16.52 1.34 0.82
CA ILE A 109 -17.85 1.86 1.21
C ILE A 109 -18.98 1.07 0.55
N SER A 110 -18.67 0.31 -0.50
CA SER A 110 -19.52 -0.69 -1.12
C SER A 110 -18.65 -1.74 -1.82
N GLN A 111 -19.27 -2.72 -2.47
CA GLN A 111 -18.54 -3.70 -3.31
C GLN A 111 -17.86 -3.05 -4.53
N LYS A 112 -18.32 -1.88 -4.97
CA LYS A 112 -17.86 -1.21 -6.20
C LYS A 112 -17.31 0.19 -5.96
N ASP A 113 -17.10 0.57 -4.71
CA ASP A 113 -16.66 1.92 -4.38
C ASP A 113 -15.90 1.98 -3.04
N TYR A 114 -14.97 2.90 -2.95
CA TYR A 114 -14.14 3.16 -1.77
C TYR A 114 -14.00 4.68 -1.57
N ASP A 115 -13.80 5.08 -0.33
CA ASP A 115 -13.61 6.48 0.03
C ASP A 115 -12.54 6.62 1.11
N PHE A 116 -12.18 7.85 1.42
CA PHE A 116 -11.07 8.18 2.31
C PHE A 116 -11.53 8.80 3.61
N VAL A 117 -10.74 8.57 4.65
CA VAL A 117 -10.70 9.40 5.85
C VAL A 117 -9.30 10.00 5.95
N TYR A 118 -9.26 11.31 6.16
CA TYR A 118 -8.04 12.02 6.50
C TYR A 118 -8.05 12.32 7.99
N THR A 119 -6.96 12.01 8.66
CA THR A 119 -6.77 12.25 10.09
C THR A 119 -5.54 13.12 10.30
N ILE A 120 -5.69 14.18 11.09
CA ILE A 120 -4.60 15.12 11.40
C ILE A 120 -4.49 15.22 12.92
N ASP A 121 -3.28 15.09 13.43
CA ASP A 121 -2.98 15.39 14.82
C ASP A 121 -2.88 16.90 15.06
N LEU A 122 -3.78 17.45 15.88
CA LEU A 122 -3.77 18.85 16.31
C LEU A 122 -3.00 19.06 17.63
N HIS A 123 -2.33 18.03 18.17
CA HIS A 123 -1.73 17.94 19.51
C HIS A 123 -2.67 18.42 20.64
N GLN A 124 -2.19 19.16 21.64
CA GLN A 124 -2.92 19.44 22.88
C GLN A 124 -4.04 20.49 22.72
N ALA A 125 -5.03 20.15 21.90
CA ALA A 125 -6.07 21.06 21.46
C ALA A 125 -7.47 20.66 22.00
N LYS A 126 -7.75 20.83 23.31
CA LYS A 126 -9.10 20.60 23.92
C LYS A 126 -10.29 21.51 23.49
N ILE A 127 -10.14 22.40 22.51
CA ILE A 127 -10.98 23.58 22.17
C ILE A 127 -11.47 23.45 20.73
N VAL A 128 -11.14 22.34 20.07
CA VAL A 128 -11.46 22.11 18.66
C VAL A 128 -12.96 22.17 18.43
N LYS A 129 -13.85 21.70 19.31
CA LYS A 129 -15.30 21.67 18.98
C LYS A 129 -15.94 23.06 18.76
N LYS A 130 -15.68 24.05 19.63
CA LYS A 130 -16.26 25.40 19.46
C LYS A 130 -15.52 26.19 18.39
N ALA A 131 -14.18 26.14 18.41
CA ALA A 131 -13.33 26.79 17.42
C ALA A 131 -13.63 26.27 16.00
N LEU A 132 -13.66 24.94 15.81
CA LEU A 132 -13.97 24.29 14.53
C LEU A 132 -15.34 24.71 13.98
N LYS A 133 -16.38 24.82 14.81
CA LYS A 133 -17.69 25.28 14.33
C LYS A 133 -17.64 26.71 13.80
N GLN A 134 -17.00 27.62 14.54
CA GLN A 134 -16.88 29.02 14.13
C GLN A 134 -16.05 29.12 12.86
N LEU A 135 -14.99 28.33 12.80
CA LEU A 135 -14.12 28.25 11.66
C LEU A 135 -14.80 27.81 10.37
N LEU A 136 -15.53 26.71 10.46
CA LEU A 136 -16.18 26.15 9.29
C LEU A 136 -17.19 27.15 8.72
N LYS A 137 -17.79 27.99 9.56
CA LYS A 137 -18.70 29.06 9.13
C LYS A 137 -18.00 30.21 8.40
N THR A 138 -16.69 30.41 8.56
CA THR A 138 -15.95 31.43 7.81
C THR A 138 -15.54 30.95 6.41
N LEU A 139 -15.80 29.68 6.08
CA LEU A 139 -15.53 29.13 4.76
C LEU A 139 -16.56 29.65 3.75
N ASN A 140 -16.12 30.60 2.93
CA ASN A 140 -16.89 31.09 1.79
C ASN A 140 -17.12 29.94 0.79
N GLY A 141 -18.30 29.90 0.16
CA GLY A 141 -18.66 28.84 -0.80
C GLY A 141 -19.28 27.58 -0.20
N TYR A 142 -19.44 27.51 1.14
CA TYR A 142 -20.03 26.33 1.80
C TYR A 142 -21.16 26.66 2.77
N LYS A 143 -22.23 25.85 2.73
CA LYS A 143 -23.26 25.81 3.75
C LYS A 143 -22.91 24.80 4.84
N VAL A 144 -22.70 25.28 6.06
CA VAL A 144 -22.32 24.43 7.20
C VAL A 144 -23.54 24.04 8.05
N LYS A 145 -23.72 22.73 8.25
CA LYS A 145 -24.73 22.16 9.17
C LYS A 145 -24.05 21.29 10.22
N SER A 146 -24.37 21.49 11.49
CA SER A 146 -23.94 20.60 12.56
C SER A 146 -24.91 19.42 12.68
N LEU A 147 -24.37 18.21 12.65
CA LEU A 147 -25.05 16.94 12.90
C LEU A 147 -24.55 16.42 14.25
N LYS A 148 -25.46 15.85 15.06
CA LYS A 148 -25.09 15.18 16.31
C LYS A 148 -25.09 13.67 16.07
N TYR A 149 -24.01 13.00 16.47
CA TYR A 149 -23.90 11.55 16.42
C TYR A 149 -23.13 11.06 17.66
N GLN A 150 -23.71 10.14 18.45
CA GLN A 150 -23.15 9.63 19.70
C GLN A 150 -22.50 10.71 20.61
N LYS A 151 -23.19 11.83 20.84
CA LYS A 151 -22.70 13.00 21.62
C LYS A 151 -21.49 13.74 20.99
N GLN A 152 -21.04 13.35 19.81
CA GLN A 152 -20.06 14.06 18.99
C GLN A 152 -20.75 14.97 17.97
N SER A 153 -20.06 16.05 17.60
CA SER A 153 -20.50 16.95 16.54
C SER A 153 -19.77 16.61 15.25
N VAL A 154 -20.53 16.32 14.21
CA VAL A 154 -20.03 16.19 12.83
C VAL A 154 -20.56 17.37 12.04
N TYR A 155 -19.68 18.12 11.41
CA TYR A 155 -20.03 19.27 10.59
C TYR A 155 -20.10 18.83 9.13
N LYS A 156 -21.27 19.00 8.52
CA LYS A 156 -21.48 18.80 7.10
C LYS A 156 -21.33 20.14 6.38
N LEU A 157 -20.32 20.23 5.54
CA LEU A 157 -20.12 21.32 4.58
C LEU A 157 -20.77 20.90 3.27
N THR A 158 -21.68 21.70 2.75
CA THR A 158 -22.30 21.49 1.43
C THR A 158 -21.85 22.61 0.52
N ASP A 159 -21.19 22.25 -0.58
CA ASP A 159 -20.74 23.19 -1.60
C ASP A 159 -21.94 23.94 -2.20
N LEU A 160 -21.86 25.27 -2.27
CA LEU A 160 -22.94 26.13 -2.76
C LEU A 160 -23.09 26.06 -4.29
N GLU A 161 -22.00 25.84 -5.03
CA GLU A 161 -22.02 25.68 -6.49
C GLU A 161 -22.36 24.24 -6.89
N LYS A 162 -21.95 23.26 -6.07
CA LYS A 162 -22.18 21.83 -6.31
C LYS A 162 -22.84 21.16 -5.10
N PRO A 163 -24.16 21.31 -4.88
CA PRO A 163 -24.85 20.81 -3.69
C PRO A 163 -24.75 19.29 -3.41
N ASN A 164 -24.39 18.50 -4.42
CA ASN A 164 -24.13 17.06 -4.29
C ASN A 164 -22.77 16.75 -3.65
N THR A 165 -21.86 17.72 -3.60
CA THR A 165 -20.56 17.61 -2.93
C THR A 165 -20.72 17.97 -1.46
N LYS A 166 -20.44 16.99 -0.59
CA LYS A 166 -20.59 17.12 0.87
C LYS A 166 -19.32 16.66 1.54
N ILE A 167 -18.80 17.48 2.45
CA ILE A 167 -17.66 17.12 3.28
C ILE A 167 -18.11 17.03 4.71
N PHE A 168 -17.64 16.01 5.39
CA PHE A 168 -17.92 15.77 6.79
C PHE A 168 -16.63 15.98 7.56
N VAL A 169 -16.72 16.77 8.63
CA VAL A 169 -15.60 17.09 9.50
C VAL A 169 -16.00 16.80 10.93
N ALA A 170 -15.17 16.07 11.67
CA ALA A 170 -15.36 15.81 13.08
C ALA A 170 -14.03 15.91 13.82
N ALA A 171 -14.10 16.11 15.13
CA ALA A 171 -12.93 16.13 15.99
C ALA A 171 -13.14 15.18 17.17
N LEU A 172 -12.12 14.37 17.45
CA LEU A 172 -12.07 13.43 18.56
C LEU A 172 -10.77 13.66 19.33
N ASP A 173 -10.89 14.21 20.54
CA ASP A 173 -9.76 14.68 21.34
C ASP A 173 -8.86 15.62 20.53
N ASN A 174 -7.62 15.24 20.23
CA ASN A 174 -6.67 15.98 19.39
C ASN A 174 -6.76 15.67 17.89
N ILE A 175 -7.55 14.69 17.47
CA ILE A 175 -7.58 14.25 16.07
C ILE A 175 -8.71 14.94 15.31
N LEU A 176 -8.34 15.67 14.26
CA LEU A 176 -9.27 16.17 13.25
C LEU A 176 -9.48 15.10 12.19
N MET A 177 -10.74 14.87 11.83
CA MET A 177 -11.14 13.82 10.88
C MET A 177 -11.98 14.43 9.77
N VAL A 178 -11.63 14.12 8.52
CA VAL A 178 -12.29 14.65 7.32
C VAL A 178 -12.63 13.48 6.39
N SER A 179 -13.85 13.45 5.86
CA SER A 179 -14.26 12.47 4.85
C SER A 179 -15.37 13.02 3.96
N PHE A 180 -15.48 12.47 2.75
CA PHE A 180 -16.64 12.64 1.88
C PHE A 180 -17.81 11.73 2.25
N ASN A 181 -17.54 10.72 3.06
CA ASN A 181 -18.54 9.77 3.48
C ASN A 181 -18.86 9.92 4.97
N TYR A 182 -20.12 10.27 5.25
CA TYR A 182 -20.60 10.41 6.62
C TYR A 182 -20.52 9.09 7.40
N SER A 183 -20.79 7.94 6.75
CA SER A 183 -20.79 6.65 7.44
C SER A 183 -19.39 6.25 7.89
N LEU A 184 -18.33 6.66 7.19
CA LEU A 184 -16.96 6.43 7.63
C LEU A 184 -16.64 7.19 8.92
N LEU A 185 -17.05 8.46 9.02
CA LEU A 185 -16.89 9.21 10.28
C LEU A 185 -17.76 8.63 11.41
N GLN A 186 -18.97 8.15 11.10
CA GLN A 186 -19.80 7.46 12.08
C GLN A 186 -19.10 6.22 12.62
N LYS A 187 -18.54 5.40 11.72
CA LYS A 187 -17.78 4.19 12.07
C LYS A 187 -16.60 4.48 12.98
N ILE A 188 -15.81 5.52 12.67
CA ILE A 188 -14.71 5.97 13.53
C ILE A 188 -15.24 6.40 14.90
N ILE A 189 -16.32 7.18 14.94
CA ILE A 189 -16.92 7.62 16.20
C ILE A 189 -17.44 6.43 17.02
N ASP A 190 -18.01 5.41 16.38
CA ASP A 190 -18.49 4.20 17.05
C ASP A 190 -17.32 3.42 17.68
N GLN A 191 -16.19 3.35 16.99
CA GLN A 191 -15.00 2.61 17.41
C GLN A 191 -13.99 3.46 18.20
N ARG A 192 -14.34 4.70 18.56
CA ARG A 192 -13.44 5.69 19.22
C ARG A 192 -12.73 5.24 20.50
N HIS A 193 -13.13 4.13 21.11
CA HIS A 193 -12.51 3.58 22.33
C HIS A 193 -11.63 2.36 22.03
N GLN A 194 -11.60 1.91 20.78
CA GLN A 194 -10.81 0.79 20.29
C GLN A 194 -9.59 1.37 19.57
N THR A 195 -8.40 0.82 19.84
CA THR A 195 -7.15 1.26 19.21
C THR A 195 -6.57 0.13 18.36
N HIS A 196 -7.40 -0.40 17.45
CA HIS A 196 -7.18 -1.65 16.72
C HIS A 196 -5.79 -1.76 16.11
N TRP A 197 -5.39 -0.77 15.30
CA TRP A 197 -4.09 -0.76 14.63
C TRP A 197 -2.92 -0.77 15.62
N LEU A 198 -3.00 0.00 16.71
CA LEU A 198 -1.94 0.05 17.72
C LEU A 198 -1.87 -1.21 18.58
N GLN A 199 -2.94 -2.01 18.63
CA GLN A 199 -3.02 -3.26 19.37
C GLN A 199 -2.78 -4.50 18.48
N GLN A 200 -2.81 -4.34 17.16
CA GLN A 200 -2.63 -5.42 16.20
C GLN A 200 -1.15 -5.87 16.15
N PRO A 201 -0.81 -7.12 16.52
CA PRO A 201 0.59 -7.57 16.57
C PRO A 201 1.33 -7.44 15.23
N ALA A 202 0.64 -7.72 14.12
CA ALA A 202 1.20 -7.58 12.78
C ALA A 202 1.61 -6.13 12.47
N PHE A 203 0.74 -5.16 12.77
CA PHE A 203 1.03 -3.76 12.60
C PHE A 203 2.20 -3.32 13.48
N THR A 204 2.16 -3.61 14.77
CA THR A 204 3.22 -3.23 15.72
C THR A 204 4.57 -3.80 15.29
N LYS A 205 4.63 -5.07 14.87
CA LYS A 205 5.86 -5.71 14.41
C LYS A 205 6.43 -5.04 13.15
N ILE A 206 5.58 -4.70 12.17
CA ILE A 206 6.03 -4.00 10.96
C ILE A 206 6.45 -2.57 11.28
N ASN A 207 5.61 -1.81 11.98
CA ASN A 207 5.86 -0.41 12.31
C ASN A 207 7.16 -0.23 13.12
N HIS A 208 7.54 -1.19 13.97
CA HIS A 208 8.83 -1.17 14.68
C HIS A 208 10.05 -1.43 13.80
N LYS A 209 9.87 -2.07 12.63
CA LYS A 209 10.94 -2.37 11.67
C LYS A 209 11.12 -1.30 10.60
N LEU A 210 10.15 -0.39 10.47
CA LEU A 210 10.24 0.76 9.58
C LEU A 210 11.07 1.86 10.26
N ASN A 211 11.80 2.62 9.45
CA ASN A 211 12.68 3.70 9.89
C ASN A 211 12.01 5.08 9.82
N GLY A 212 10.78 5.17 9.30
CA GLY A 212 10.04 6.42 9.23
C GLY A 212 10.46 7.26 8.04
N GLY A 213 10.31 6.70 6.83
CA GLY A 213 10.52 7.43 5.58
C GLY A 213 9.53 8.58 5.41
N LEU A 214 9.69 9.34 4.31
CA LEU A 214 8.89 10.52 3.99
C LEU A 214 7.38 10.24 4.09
N ILE A 215 6.96 9.08 3.57
CA ILE A 215 5.61 8.54 3.69
C ILE A 215 5.70 7.07 4.11
N GLN A 216 4.95 6.68 5.13
CA GLN A 216 4.76 5.28 5.50
C GLN A 216 3.46 4.76 4.87
N PHE A 217 3.55 3.65 4.15
CA PHE A 217 2.41 2.99 3.53
C PHE A 217 2.16 1.64 4.18
N PHE A 218 0.94 1.40 4.66
CA PHE A 218 0.52 0.11 5.21
C PHE A 218 -0.62 -0.46 4.38
N PHE A 219 -0.57 -1.74 4.03
CA PHE A 219 -1.58 -2.41 3.22
C PHE A 219 -2.13 -3.64 3.93
N ASN A 220 -3.45 -3.70 4.09
CA ASN A 220 -4.18 -4.81 4.72
C ASN A 220 -4.64 -5.81 3.67
N TYR A 221 -3.96 -6.95 3.59
CA TYR A 221 -4.25 -7.96 2.56
C TYR A 221 -5.64 -8.57 2.67
N LYS A 222 -6.28 -8.53 3.84
CA LYS A 222 -7.68 -8.94 4.00
C LYS A 222 -8.63 -8.16 3.08
N GLN A 223 -8.27 -6.93 2.70
CA GLN A 223 -9.06 -6.08 1.82
C GLN A 223 -8.67 -6.19 0.34
N LEU A 224 -7.57 -6.88 0.01
CA LEU A 224 -7.08 -7.00 -1.36
C LEU A 224 -8.14 -7.52 -2.34
N PRO A 225 -8.93 -8.57 -2.04
CA PRO A 225 -9.86 -9.11 -3.02
C PRO A 225 -10.96 -8.13 -3.40
N ALA A 226 -11.59 -7.49 -2.41
CA ALA A 226 -12.62 -6.49 -2.64
C ALA A 226 -12.06 -5.24 -3.34
N PHE A 227 -10.84 -4.82 -2.99
CA PHE A 227 -10.22 -3.64 -3.58
C PHE A 227 -9.76 -3.87 -5.03
N ALA A 228 -9.20 -5.05 -5.34
CA ALA A 228 -8.74 -5.39 -6.68
C ALA A 228 -9.90 -5.53 -7.68
N ASP A 229 -11.06 -6.03 -7.21
CA ASP A 229 -12.28 -6.16 -8.02
C ASP A 229 -12.84 -4.83 -8.54
N LEU A 230 -12.40 -3.69 -7.97
CA LEU A 230 -12.76 -2.37 -8.47
C LEU A 230 -12.11 -2.04 -9.82
N TYR A 231 -10.98 -2.69 -10.14
CA TYR A 231 -10.13 -2.36 -11.27
C TYR A 231 -9.99 -3.49 -12.28
N PHE A 232 -10.12 -4.75 -11.83
CA PHE A 232 -9.93 -5.92 -12.67
C PHE A 232 -11.13 -6.86 -12.60
N GLU A 233 -11.55 -7.39 -13.74
CA GLU A 233 -12.58 -8.41 -13.80
C GLU A 233 -12.06 -9.72 -13.19
N ASN A 234 -12.88 -10.37 -12.35
CA ASN A 234 -12.55 -11.65 -11.68
C ASN A 234 -11.28 -11.58 -10.79
N ALA A 235 -10.92 -10.39 -10.29
CA ALA A 235 -9.73 -10.22 -9.46
C ALA A 235 -9.81 -11.03 -8.17
N GLN A 236 -11.02 -11.14 -7.59
CA GLN A 236 -11.26 -11.85 -6.33
C GLN A 236 -10.71 -13.28 -6.33
N THR A 237 -10.85 -14.04 -7.42
CA THR A 237 -10.35 -15.43 -7.46
C THR A 237 -8.83 -15.48 -7.29
N ASN A 238 -8.10 -14.60 -7.98
CA ASN A 238 -6.64 -14.60 -7.96
C ASN A 238 -6.07 -13.98 -6.68
N THR A 239 -6.75 -12.97 -6.15
CA THR A 239 -6.28 -12.19 -4.99
C THR A 239 -6.69 -12.79 -3.66
N SER A 240 -7.74 -13.62 -3.61
CA SER A 240 -8.16 -14.30 -2.37
C SER A 240 -7.08 -15.22 -1.82
N GLU A 241 -6.35 -15.92 -2.69
CA GLU A 241 -5.25 -16.78 -2.26
C GLU A 241 -4.08 -15.98 -1.69
N ILE A 242 -3.73 -14.85 -2.31
CA ILE A 242 -2.73 -13.91 -1.76
C ILE A 242 -3.20 -13.37 -0.41
N ALA A 243 -4.47 -12.95 -0.31
CA ALA A 243 -5.07 -12.37 0.89
C ALA A 243 -5.14 -13.35 2.07
N ARG A 244 -5.16 -14.66 1.81
CA ARG A 244 -5.10 -15.71 2.84
C ARG A 244 -3.67 -15.97 3.32
N GLN A 245 -2.66 -15.69 2.49
CA GLN A 245 -1.27 -16.03 2.78
C GLN A 245 -0.50 -14.86 3.39
N LEU A 246 -0.95 -13.62 3.15
CA LEU A 246 -0.32 -12.40 3.63
C LEU A 246 -1.26 -11.67 4.60
N LEU A 247 -0.70 -11.13 5.68
CA LEU A 247 -1.45 -10.41 6.71
C LEU A 247 -1.43 -8.90 6.45
N LEU A 248 -0.23 -8.33 6.43
CA LEU A 248 -0.01 -6.90 6.36
C LEU A 248 1.35 -6.64 5.69
N SER A 249 1.43 -5.59 4.88
CA SER A 249 2.70 -4.97 4.55
C SER A 249 2.81 -3.57 5.12
N GLY A 250 4.04 -3.15 5.38
CA GLY A 250 4.37 -1.76 5.63
C GLY A 250 5.66 -1.39 4.90
N PHE A 251 5.68 -0.20 4.32
CA PHE A 251 6.78 0.32 3.52
C PHE A 251 7.06 1.76 3.93
N ASP A 252 8.33 2.11 4.01
CA ASP A 252 8.80 3.48 3.96
C ASP A 252 8.97 3.86 2.48
N ILE A 253 8.25 4.88 2.06
CA ILE A 253 8.31 5.45 0.72
C ILE A 253 9.18 6.70 0.81
N ASN A 254 10.24 6.68 0.02
CA ASN A 254 11.10 7.83 -0.27
C ASN A 254 11.22 7.98 -1.78
N HIS A 255 11.90 9.02 -2.23
CA HIS A 255 12.13 9.23 -3.65
C HIS A 255 13.39 10.08 -3.86
N ASP A 256 13.93 10.01 -5.07
CA ASP A 256 14.81 11.03 -5.63
C ASP A 256 14.13 11.67 -6.84
N ASP A 257 14.85 12.47 -7.61
CA ASP A 257 14.28 13.19 -8.75
C ASP A 257 13.66 12.27 -9.82
N GLU A 258 14.13 11.02 -9.93
CA GLU A 258 13.79 10.09 -11.02
C GLU A 258 13.17 8.77 -10.55
N ARG A 259 13.20 8.46 -9.25
CA ARG A 259 12.77 7.16 -8.71
C ARG A 259 11.95 7.29 -7.44
N ILE A 260 10.91 6.45 -7.32
CA ILE A 260 10.22 6.20 -6.05
C ILE A 260 10.77 4.89 -5.48
N ILE A 261 11.19 4.92 -4.23
CA ILE A 261 11.77 3.79 -3.50
C ILE A 261 10.79 3.40 -2.39
N MET A 262 10.41 2.12 -2.34
CA MET A 262 9.52 1.58 -1.30
C MET A 262 10.23 0.42 -0.59
N ASP A 263 10.80 0.71 0.58
CA ASP A 263 11.52 -0.28 1.38
C ASP A 263 10.63 -0.73 2.53
N GLY A 264 10.46 -2.04 2.72
CA GLY A 264 9.47 -2.50 3.69
C GLY A 264 9.46 -3.98 4.01
N TRP A 265 8.44 -4.35 4.76
CA TRP A 265 8.24 -5.69 5.27
C TRP A 265 6.82 -6.16 5.00
N THR A 266 6.70 -7.41 4.60
CA THR A 266 5.42 -8.13 4.50
C THR A 266 5.41 -9.24 5.54
N LEU A 267 4.32 -9.36 6.29
CA LEU A 267 4.10 -10.50 7.19
C LEU A 267 3.19 -11.52 6.52
N THR A 268 3.63 -12.77 6.55
CA THR A 268 2.84 -13.93 6.12
C THR A 268 1.93 -14.40 7.24
N ASP A 269 0.85 -15.08 6.86
CA ASP A 269 0.02 -15.87 7.77
C ASP A 269 0.64 -17.27 7.98
N SER A 270 0.14 -18.03 8.95
CA SER A 270 0.64 -19.39 9.26
C SER A 270 0.16 -20.47 8.29
N ILE A 271 -0.53 -20.09 7.20
CA ILE A 271 -1.05 -21.02 6.21
C ILE A 271 0.11 -21.45 5.27
N PRO A 272 0.21 -22.74 4.91
CA PRO A 272 1.25 -23.18 3.98
C PRO A 272 1.16 -22.43 2.65
N SER A 273 2.28 -21.86 2.22
CA SER A 273 2.31 -20.93 1.10
C SER A 273 3.67 -20.85 0.43
N TYR A 274 3.67 -20.40 -0.83
CA TYR A 274 4.90 -20.06 -1.55
C TYR A 274 5.70 -18.98 -0.79
N PHE A 275 5.02 -18.01 -0.17
CA PHE A 275 5.67 -16.97 0.63
C PHE A 275 6.37 -17.54 1.87
N ASN A 276 5.75 -18.49 2.58
CA ASN A 276 6.40 -19.14 3.71
C ASN A 276 7.60 -19.99 3.30
N ALA A 277 7.55 -20.63 2.12
CA ALA A 277 8.71 -21.35 1.59
C ALA A 277 9.91 -20.42 1.36
N LEU A 278 9.66 -19.20 0.89
CA LEU A 278 10.71 -18.20 0.66
C LEU A 278 11.36 -17.70 1.95
N LEU A 279 10.67 -17.74 3.09
CA LEU A 279 11.24 -17.28 4.37
C LEU A 279 12.40 -18.17 4.85
N ASP A 280 12.40 -19.44 4.47
CA ASP A 280 13.45 -20.41 4.83
C ASP A 280 14.63 -20.40 3.85
N VAL A 281 14.54 -19.62 2.77
CA VAL A 281 15.48 -19.65 1.66
C VAL A 281 16.36 -18.41 1.70
N LYS A 282 17.67 -18.61 1.73
CA LYS A 282 18.63 -17.50 1.63
C LYS A 282 18.56 -16.91 0.22
N PRO A 283 18.55 -15.57 0.07
CA PRO A 283 18.51 -14.95 -1.25
C PRO A 283 19.76 -15.26 -2.07
N GLY A 284 19.56 -15.51 -3.36
CA GLY A 284 20.63 -15.66 -4.37
C GLY A 284 20.95 -14.32 -5.04
N ARG A 285 22.08 -14.26 -5.75
CA ARG A 285 22.40 -13.08 -6.59
C ARG A 285 21.70 -13.20 -7.94
N TRP A 286 21.12 -12.10 -8.41
CA TRP A 286 20.63 -12.00 -9.78
C TRP A 286 21.77 -11.79 -10.77
N SER A 287 21.57 -12.30 -11.96
CA SER A 287 22.48 -12.28 -13.11
C SER A 287 21.76 -12.27 -14.45
N PHE A 288 20.41 -12.26 -14.46
CA PHE A 288 19.62 -12.23 -15.68
C PHE A 288 19.97 -11.04 -16.57
N ASP A 289 20.33 -9.91 -15.99
CA ASP A 289 20.72 -8.66 -16.65
C ASP A 289 21.97 -8.81 -17.53
N GLN A 290 22.80 -9.83 -17.29
CA GLN A 290 23.99 -10.10 -18.09
C GLN A 290 23.67 -10.68 -19.48
N VAL A 291 22.47 -11.26 -19.63
CA VAL A 291 22.05 -11.95 -20.86
C VAL A 291 20.70 -11.46 -21.40
N MET A 292 19.97 -10.67 -20.62
CA MET A 292 18.66 -10.16 -21.01
C MET A 292 18.77 -9.09 -22.09
N SER A 293 17.84 -9.12 -23.05
CA SER A 293 17.70 -8.05 -24.03
C SER A 293 17.10 -6.80 -23.38
N ASP A 294 17.60 -5.62 -23.76
CA ASP A 294 17.00 -4.32 -23.45
C ASP A 294 15.56 -4.17 -24.00
N GLN A 295 15.12 -5.09 -24.86
CA GLN A 295 13.75 -5.18 -25.39
C GLN A 295 12.81 -6.02 -24.52
N ALA A 296 13.26 -6.49 -23.35
CA ALA A 296 12.40 -7.18 -22.41
C ALA A 296 11.35 -6.19 -21.87
N ALA A 297 10.08 -6.46 -22.17
CA ALA A 297 8.98 -5.62 -21.68
C ALA A 297 8.69 -5.90 -20.20
N ILE A 298 8.83 -7.16 -19.78
CA ILE A 298 8.62 -7.61 -18.40
C ILE A 298 9.63 -8.71 -18.09
N VAL A 299 10.30 -8.61 -16.94
CA VAL A 299 11.13 -9.70 -16.38
C VAL A 299 10.69 -9.98 -14.96
N THR A 300 10.49 -11.25 -14.65
CA THR A 300 10.25 -11.76 -13.29
C THR A 300 11.39 -12.71 -12.95
N SER A 301 12.13 -12.44 -11.89
CA SER A 301 13.24 -13.31 -11.43
C SER A 301 13.04 -13.76 -9.99
N VAL A 302 13.37 -15.03 -9.71
CA VAL A 302 13.42 -15.60 -8.37
C VAL A 302 14.86 -16.01 -8.08
N GLY A 303 15.46 -15.35 -7.09
CA GLY A 303 16.82 -15.64 -6.64
C GLY A 303 16.84 -16.45 -5.35
N PHE A 304 17.62 -17.53 -5.31
CA PHE A 304 17.81 -18.40 -4.15
C PHE A 304 19.27 -18.84 -4.07
N LYS A 305 19.83 -19.01 -2.87
CA LYS A 305 21.23 -19.42 -2.74
C LYS A 305 21.47 -20.88 -3.14
N ASN A 306 20.44 -21.71 -3.07
CA ASN A 306 20.51 -23.14 -3.40
C ASN A 306 19.13 -23.62 -3.87
N PHE A 307 19.04 -24.10 -5.11
CA PHE A 307 17.79 -24.56 -5.69
C PHE A 307 17.16 -25.73 -4.92
N ASN A 308 17.97 -26.71 -4.48
CA ASN A 308 17.47 -27.89 -3.78
C ASN A 308 16.81 -27.52 -2.45
N ILE A 309 17.38 -26.57 -1.70
CA ILE A 309 16.75 -26.04 -0.48
C ILE A 309 15.44 -25.33 -0.83
N PHE A 310 15.43 -24.49 -1.86
CA PHE A 310 14.22 -23.80 -2.31
C PHE A 310 13.11 -24.76 -2.72
N TYR A 311 13.42 -25.77 -3.55
CA TYR A 311 12.49 -26.81 -3.96
C TYR A 311 11.98 -27.62 -2.77
N GLN A 312 12.85 -27.96 -1.81
CA GLN A 312 12.46 -28.66 -0.61
C GLN A 312 11.50 -27.82 0.25
N SER A 313 11.81 -26.54 0.48
CA SER A 313 10.92 -25.62 1.21
C SER A 313 9.56 -25.50 0.53
N LEU A 314 9.52 -25.41 -0.81
CA LEU A 314 8.26 -25.41 -1.57
C LEU A 314 7.47 -26.70 -1.39
N SER A 315 8.14 -27.84 -1.51
CA SER A 315 7.55 -29.16 -1.31
C SER A 315 6.96 -29.27 0.10
N ASP A 316 7.73 -28.91 1.13
CA ASP A 316 7.28 -29.02 2.51
C ASP A 316 6.07 -28.10 2.80
N GLN A 317 6.03 -26.90 2.22
CA GLN A 317 4.82 -26.05 2.28
C GLN A 317 3.63 -26.64 1.49
N TYR A 318 3.86 -27.21 0.31
CA TYR A 318 2.78 -27.77 -0.50
C TYR A 318 2.14 -29.04 0.10
N PHE A 319 2.94 -29.87 0.76
CA PHE A 319 2.45 -31.10 1.40
C PHE A 319 2.01 -30.88 2.85
N GLY A 320 2.60 -29.90 3.56
CA GLY A 320 2.41 -29.77 5.00
C GLY A 320 2.72 -31.09 5.72
N ASP A 321 1.84 -31.49 6.64
CA ASP A 321 1.96 -32.75 7.38
C ASP A 321 1.31 -33.96 6.66
N ASP A 322 0.83 -33.80 5.43
CA ASP A 322 0.16 -34.87 4.68
C ASP A 322 1.17 -35.87 4.08
N VAL A 323 1.52 -36.88 4.89
CA VAL A 323 2.43 -37.97 4.52
C VAL A 323 1.90 -38.77 3.33
N GLN A 324 0.59 -38.95 3.19
CA GLN A 324 0.02 -39.73 2.09
C GLN A 324 0.19 -39.01 0.76
N LYS A 325 -0.12 -37.71 0.73
CA LYS A 325 0.07 -36.85 -0.45
C LYS A 325 1.55 -36.78 -0.85
N LYS A 326 2.46 -36.63 0.12
CA LYS A 326 3.92 -36.61 -0.10
C LYS A 326 4.42 -37.93 -0.70
N ASN A 327 3.96 -39.06 -0.18
CA ASN A 327 4.33 -40.38 -0.71
C ASN A 327 3.76 -40.62 -2.11
N ALA A 328 2.50 -40.27 -2.35
CA ALA A 328 1.88 -40.40 -3.67
C ALA A 328 2.62 -39.58 -4.73
N TYR A 329 3.02 -38.34 -4.41
CA TYR A 329 3.83 -37.50 -5.29
C TYR A 329 5.20 -38.13 -5.59
N ARG A 330 5.91 -38.63 -4.57
CA ARG A 330 7.20 -39.32 -4.76
C ARG A 330 7.08 -40.54 -5.68
N GLU A 331 6.01 -41.33 -5.55
CA GLU A 331 5.76 -42.46 -6.43
C GLU A 331 5.44 -42.03 -7.87
N GLN A 332 4.77 -40.88 -8.07
CA GLN A 332 4.57 -40.31 -9.41
C GLN A 332 5.90 -39.86 -10.03
N ILE A 333 6.75 -39.19 -9.26
CA ILE A 333 8.09 -38.80 -9.72
C ILE A 333 8.91 -40.02 -10.12
N LYS A 334 8.95 -41.08 -9.30
CA LYS A 334 9.65 -42.33 -9.66
C LYS A 334 9.10 -42.98 -10.93
N LYS A 335 7.77 -42.96 -11.12
CA LYS A 335 7.16 -43.48 -12.36
C LYS A 335 7.59 -42.68 -13.58
N LEU A 336 7.64 -41.35 -13.49
CA LEU A 336 8.14 -40.48 -14.55
C LEU A 336 9.62 -40.73 -14.83
N GLU A 337 10.46 -40.77 -13.80
CA GLU A 337 11.88 -41.07 -13.88
C GLU A 337 12.13 -42.42 -14.56
N ASN A 338 11.42 -43.47 -14.15
CA ASN A 338 11.53 -44.79 -14.77
C ASN A 338 11.02 -44.80 -16.23
N TYR A 339 9.93 -44.08 -16.52
CA TYR A 339 9.36 -44.03 -17.86
C TYR A 339 10.29 -43.34 -18.86
N PHE A 340 10.87 -42.22 -18.47
CA PHE A 340 11.81 -41.46 -19.31
C PHE A 340 13.27 -41.92 -19.14
N SER A 341 13.54 -42.87 -18.24
CA SER A 341 14.89 -43.31 -17.89
C SER A 341 15.81 -42.17 -17.45
N ILE A 342 15.25 -41.21 -16.71
CA ILE A 342 15.94 -40.03 -16.18
C ILE A 342 15.95 -40.02 -14.65
N ASN A 343 16.83 -39.23 -14.07
CA ASN A 343 16.83 -38.85 -12.67
C ASN A 343 16.69 -37.32 -12.59
N LEU A 344 15.54 -36.80 -12.13
CA LEU A 344 15.27 -35.36 -12.14
C LEU A 344 16.28 -34.58 -11.30
N GLN A 345 16.76 -35.17 -10.19
CA GLN A 345 17.75 -34.55 -9.35
C GLN A 345 19.05 -34.31 -10.14
N GLN A 346 19.62 -35.36 -10.73
CA GLN A 346 20.89 -35.30 -11.44
C GLN A 346 20.78 -34.61 -12.81
N ASN A 347 19.72 -34.89 -13.56
CA ASN A 347 19.59 -34.42 -14.94
C ASN A 347 19.01 -33.01 -15.04
N LEU A 348 18.33 -32.49 -14.00
CA LEU A 348 17.73 -31.16 -14.01
C LEU A 348 18.09 -30.30 -12.81
N PHE A 349 17.96 -30.78 -11.58
CA PHE A 349 18.05 -29.91 -10.39
C PHE A 349 19.47 -29.56 -9.97
N ASP A 350 20.42 -30.49 -10.09
CA ASP A 350 21.77 -30.35 -9.54
C ASP A 350 22.60 -29.25 -10.20
N TRP A 351 22.32 -28.90 -11.46
CA TRP A 351 23.01 -27.84 -12.18
C TRP A 351 22.30 -26.49 -12.13
N ILE A 352 21.09 -26.40 -11.55
CA ILE A 352 20.40 -25.12 -11.35
C ILE A 352 21.20 -24.32 -10.32
N GLY A 353 21.63 -23.13 -10.74
CA GLY A 353 22.38 -22.18 -9.95
C GLY A 353 21.52 -21.47 -8.91
N GLN A 354 21.56 -20.14 -8.91
CA GLN A 354 20.97 -19.30 -7.88
C GLN A 354 19.78 -18.46 -8.36
N GLU A 355 19.36 -18.65 -9.61
CA GLU A 355 18.36 -17.81 -10.25
C GLU A 355 17.58 -18.57 -11.33
N ILE A 356 16.26 -18.36 -11.32
CA ILE A 356 15.37 -18.67 -12.45
C ILE A 356 14.60 -17.40 -12.79
N SER A 357 14.65 -17.01 -14.07
CA SER A 357 13.99 -15.81 -14.56
C SER A 357 13.08 -16.11 -15.74
N LEU A 358 11.98 -15.38 -15.81
CA LEU A 358 11.02 -15.42 -16.90
C LEU A 358 10.93 -14.04 -17.52
N ALA A 359 11.17 -13.94 -18.81
CA ALA A 359 11.09 -12.68 -19.53
C ALA A 359 10.07 -12.74 -20.65
N LYS A 360 9.33 -11.66 -20.82
CA LYS A 360 8.51 -11.40 -21.99
C LYS A 360 9.22 -10.38 -22.87
N ILE A 361 9.67 -10.82 -24.04
CA ILE A 361 10.32 -9.96 -25.02
C ILE A 361 9.26 -9.21 -25.82
N GLN A 362 9.54 -7.98 -26.21
CA GLN A 362 8.67 -7.23 -27.11
C GLN A 362 8.55 -7.94 -28.46
N SER A 363 7.33 -8.37 -28.82
CA SER A 363 7.07 -8.94 -30.15
C SER A 363 6.91 -7.85 -31.20
N TYR A 364 7.71 -7.91 -32.25
CA TYR A 364 7.54 -7.04 -33.43
C TYR A 364 6.62 -7.64 -34.49
N GLN A 365 6.04 -8.84 -34.26
CA GLN A 365 5.16 -9.51 -35.21
C GLN A 365 3.82 -9.90 -34.57
N PRO A 366 2.66 -9.51 -35.14
CA PRO A 366 1.33 -9.72 -34.53
C PRO A 366 0.94 -11.18 -34.25
N ASN A 367 1.63 -12.17 -34.82
CA ASN A 367 1.20 -13.58 -34.85
C ASN A 367 2.25 -14.58 -34.33
N ARG A 368 3.25 -14.16 -33.54
CA ARG A 368 4.15 -15.12 -32.86
C ARG A 368 3.63 -15.45 -31.46
N PRO A 369 3.33 -16.74 -31.17
CA PRO A 369 2.76 -17.15 -29.89
C PRO A 369 3.80 -17.29 -28.75
N GLN A 370 5.10 -17.15 -29.02
CA GLN A 370 6.17 -17.42 -28.05
C GLN A 370 7.16 -16.26 -27.97
N ASP A 371 6.83 -15.26 -27.14
CA ASP A 371 7.77 -14.20 -26.73
C ASP A 371 8.21 -14.36 -25.27
N LEU A 372 8.09 -15.58 -24.74
CA LEU A 372 8.44 -15.92 -23.37
C LEU A 372 9.78 -16.66 -23.36
N VAL A 373 10.75 -16.16 -22.61
CA VAL A 373 12.06 -16.76 -22.42
C VAL A 373 12.22 -17.18 -20.97
N LEU A 374 12.53 -18.46 -20.75
CA LEU A 374 12.96 -18.98 -19.45
C LEU A 374 14.49 -18.94 -19.40
N LEU A 375 15.04 -18.26 -18.42
CA LEU A 375 16.46 -18.27 -18.10
C LEU A 375 16.66 -19.06 -16.81
N ILE A 376 17.57 -20.01 -16.84
CA ILE A 376 18.01 -20.76 -15.67
C ILE A 376 19.50 -20.51 -15.54
N GLN A 377 19.90 -19.85 -14.46
CA GLN A 377 21.31 -19.67 -14.17
C GLN A 377 21.94 -21.03 -13.84
N THR A 378 23.17 -21.27 -14.28
CA THR A 378 23.96 -22.44 -13.90
C THR A 378 25.39 -22.03 -13.55
N GLU A 379 26.04 -22.77 -12.66
CA GLU A 379 27.47 -22.65 -12.37
C GLU A 379 28.31 -23.58 -13.25
N ASP A 380 27.69 -24.57 -13.93
CA ASP A 380 28.35 -25.55 -14.81
C ASP A 380 27.51 -25.74 -16.09
N ILE A 381 27.90 -25.01 -17.14
CA ILE A 381 27.20 -25.04 -18.43
C ILE A 381 27.29 -26.40 -19.13
N GLU A 382 28.39 -27.15 -18.91
CA GLU A 382 28.56 -28.47 -19.52
C GLU A 382 27.62 -29.49 -18.87
N ALA A 383 27.50 -29.45 -17.54
CA ALA A 383 26.54 -30.26 -16.80
C ALA A 383 25.09 -29.92 -17.19
N ALA A 384 24.76 -28.63 -17.32
CA ALA A 384 23.44 -28.17 -17.74
C ALA A 384 23.10 -28.63 -19.18
N GLN A 385 24.02 -28.45 -20.14
CA GLN A 385 23.85 -28.91 -21.52
C GLN A 385 23.63 -30.42 -21.57
N LYS A 386 24.49 -31.20 -20.90
CA LYS A 386 24.37 -32.65 -20.85
C LYS A 386 23.05 -33.10 -20.20
N GLY A 387 22.59 -32.41 -19.17
CA GLY A 387 21.30 -32.66 -18.52
C GLY A 387 20.12 -32.39 -19.44
N LEU A 388 20.13 -31.25 -20.14
CA LEU A 388 19.08 -30.86 -21.07
C LEU A 388 19.04 -31.76 -22.32
N ASP A 389 20.19 -32.04 -22.94
CA ASP A 389 20.31 -32.93 -24.11
C ASP A 389 19.83 -34.35 -23.82
N PHE A 390 19.89 -34.78 -22.55
CA PHE A 390 19.39 -36.08 -22.13
C PHE A 390 17.87 -36.11 -21.96
N ILE A 391 17.23 -34.96 -21.73
CA ILE A 391 15.79 -34.83 -21.47
C ILE A 391 15.02 -34.36 -22.73
N SER A 392 15.67 -33.63 -23.64
CA SER A 392 15.12 -33.13 -24.91
C SER A 392 15.03 -34.22 -25.97
#